data_AF-A0A6J4YAM2-F1
#
_entry.id   AF-A0A6J4YAM2-F1
#
_cell.length_a   1.000
_cell.length_b   1.000
_cell.length_c   1.000
_cell.angle_alpha   90.00
_cell.angle_beta   90.00
_cell.angle_gamma   90.00
#
_symmetry.space_group_name_H-M   'P 1'
#
loop_
_entity.id
_entity.type
_entity.pdbx_description
1 polymer ?
#
loop_
_entity_poly.entity_id
_entity_poly.type
_entity_poly.pdbx_seq_one_letter_code
_entity_poly.pdbx_strand_id
1 'polypeptide(L)'
;MISIERKIYRPQLSIDHDKIASQKRYLVGMVFVLTFLAGGALLKAGESGSATRSLRLTPERDHYFLGPYLDYLEDPDKKLDIDDVSSPQMANQYIKHKRKLLNLGLNSYAYWIRFTVNLSAVRDSDRKWLLYFGWPNPIDYATL
;
A
#
# COMPACT_ATOMS: atom_id res chain seq x y z
N MET A 1 7.82 -25.92 25.05
CA MET A 1 8.89 -26.32 26.00
C MET A 1 8.92 -27.83 26.01
N ILE A 2 10.02 -28.43 25.56
CA ILE A 2 10.53 -29.78 25.90
C ILE A 2 11.70 -30.04 24.93
N SER A 3 12.73 -30.63 25.50
CA SER A 3 14.10 -30.81 25.01
C SER A 3 14.42 -32.31 24.94
N ILE A 4 15.69 -32.64 24.58
CA ILE A 4 16.47 -33.85 24.91
C ILE A 4 16.24 -35.06 23.96
N GLU A 5 17.23 -35.85 23.48
CA GLU A 5 18.71 -35.87 23.54
C GLU A 5 19.33 -36.76 22.43
N ARG A 6 20.67 -36.76 22.35
CA ARG A 6 21.52 -37.57 21.45
C ARG A 6 21.50 -39.07 21.80
N LYS A 7 21.80 -39.93 20.80
CA LYS A 7 22.50 -41.19 21.06
C LYS A 7 23.60 -41.47 20.04
N ILE A 8 24.64 -42.10 20.58
CA ILE A 8 26.03 -42.16 20.18
C ILE A 8 26.30 -43.22 19.09
N TYR A 9 27.35 -42.90 18.33
CA TYR A 9 28.08 -43.63 17.28
C TYR A 9 28.55 -45.05 17.66
N ARG A 10 28.59 -45.99 16.69
CA ARG A 10 29.75 -46.87 16.45
C ARG A 10 29.80 -47.31 14.97
N PRO A 11 31.01 -47.38 14.37
CA PRO A 11 31.21 -47.72 12.97
C PRO A 11 31.43 -49.22 12.81
N GLN A 12 31.15 -49.75 11.61
CA GLN A 12 31.77 -50.99 11.18
C GLN A 12 32.21 -50.86 9.73
N LEU A 13 33.53 -50.84 9.57
CA LEU A 13 34.28 -50.77 8.34
C LEU A 13 34.11 -52.12 7.62
N SER A 14 33.42 -52.11 6.48
CA SER A 14 33.55 -53.16 5.47
C SER A 14 34.04 -52.48 4.20
N ILE A 15 35.34 -52.59 3.94
CA ILE A 15 35.89 -52.28 2.63
C ILE A 15 35.60 -53.51 1.79
N ASP A 16 34.63 -53.40 0.90
CA ASP A 16 34.50 -54.35 -0.21
C ASP A 16 34.71 -53.61 -1.54
N HIS A 17 35.45 -54.33 -2.36
CA HIS A 17 36.15 -53.91 -3.55
C HIS A 17 35.19 -53.84 -4.73
N ASP A 18 34.55 -52.69 -4.95
CA ASP A 18 33.94 -52.40 -6.25
C ASP A 18 34.37 -51.04 -6.79
N LYS A 19 35.48 -51.16 -7.51
CA LYS A 19 35.84 -50.43 -8.71
C LYS A 19 34.64 -49.82 -9.46
N ILE A 20 34.87 -48.57 -9.89
CA ILE A 20 34.34 -47.99 -11.13
C ILE A 20 32.83 -47.67 -11.09
N ALA A 21 32.47 -46.49 -10.58
CA ALA A 21 31.47 -45.57 -11.15
C ALA A 21 30.98 -44.52 -10.14
N SER A 22 31.77 -43.49 -9.82
CA SER A 22 31.21 -42.29 -9.15
C SER A 22 32.01 -41.00 -9.43
N GLN A 23 32.55 -40.86 -10.63
CA GLN A 23 32.98 -39.54 -11.14
C GLN A 23 31.83 -38.72 -11.75
N LYS A 24 30.59 -39.21 -11.68
CA LYS A 24 29.39 -38.55 -12.24
C LYS A 24 28.37 -38.11 -11.18
N ARG A 25 28.81 -37.77 -9.97
CA ARG A 25 27.91 -37.29 -8.91
C ARG A 25 28.16 -35.86 -8.42
N TYR A 26 29.21 -35.20 -8.92
CA TYR A 26 29.52 -33.80 -8.58
C TYR A 26 28.82 -32.76 -9.49
N LEU A 27 28.19 -33.17 -10.59
CA LEU A 27 27.54 -32.23 -11.52
C LEU A 27 26.07 -31.93 -11.18
N VAL A 28 25.36 -32.80 -10.45
CA VAL A 28 23.93 -32.58 -10.16
C VAL A 28 23.72 -31.61 -8.98
N GLY A 29 24.65 -31.55 -8.03
CA GLY A 29 24.55 -30.64 -6.87
C GLY A 29 24.88 -29.18 -7.17
N MET A 30 25.65 -28.90 -8.23
CA MET A 30 26.10 -27.53 -8.55
C MET A 30 25.08 -26.72 -9.35
N VAL A 31 24.09 -27.38 -9.97
CA VAL A 31 22.99 -26.71 -10.68
C VAL A 31 21.93 -26.18 -9.71
N PHE A 32 21.67 -26.89 -8.60
CA PHE A 32 20.67 -26.47 -7.61
C PHE A 32 21.10 -25.25 -6.77
N VAL A 33 22.41 -25.05 -6.56
CA VAL A 33 22.92 -23.89 -5.81
C VAL A 33 22.96 -22.62 -6.68
N LEU A 34 23.18 -22.77 -8.00
CA LEU A 34 23.17 -21.63 -8.93
C LEU A 34 21.75 -21.18 -9.30
N THR A 35 20.75 -22.06 -9.28
CA THR A 35 19.34 -21.62 -9.41
C THR A 35 18.81 -20.94 -8.14
N PHE A 36 19.36 -21.25 -6.96
CA PHE A 36 18.98 -20.56 -5.72
C PHE A 36 19.64 -19.17 -5.58
N LEU A 37 20.78 -18.92 -6.24
CA LEU A 37 21.44 -17.61 -6.25
C LEU A 37 21.12 -16.74 -7.48
N ALA A 38 20.61 -17.32 -8.57
CA ALA A 38 20.11 -16.58 -9.73
C ALA A 38 18.58 -16.38 -9.74
N GLY A 39 17.85 -17.04 -8.82
CA GLY A 39 16.40 -16.93 -8.66
C GLY A 39 15.94 -15.87 -7.67
N GLY A 40 16.86 -15.00 -7.19
CA GLY A 40 16.51 -13.76 -6.50
C GLY A 40 15.87 -12.80 -7.50
N ALA A 41 14.61 -13.09 -7.85
CA ALA A 41 13.78 -12.22 -8.61
C ALA A 41 13.91 -10.82 -8.02
N LEU A 42 14.46 -9.91 -8.83
CA LEU A 42 14.27 -8.48 -8.66
C LEU A 42 12.75 -8.26 -8.73
N LEU A 43 12.05 -8.48 -7.63
CA LEU A 43 10.79 -7.82 -7.37
C LEU A 43 11.17 -6.36 -7.18
N LYS A 44 11.39 -5.65 -8.28
CA LYS A 44 11.08 -4.24 -8.30
C LYS A 44 9.62 -4.20 -7.91
N ALA A 45 9.36 -3.91 -6.63
CA ALA A 45 8.08 -3.39 -6.22
C ALA A 45 7.81 -2.28 -7.23
N GLY A 46 6.88 -2.53 -8.14
CA GLY A 46 6.36 -1.48 -8.97
C GLY A 46 5.75 -0.53 -7.98
N GLU A 47 6.45 0.55 -7.66
CA GLU A 47 5.84 1.74 -7.14
C GLU A 47 4.78 2.08 -8.17
N SER A 48 3.57 1.57 -7.93
CA SER A 48 2.39 2.02 -8.60
C SER A 48 2.20 3.42 -8.06
N GLY A 49 2.96 4.36 -8.61
CA GLY A 49 2.79 5.77 -8.43
C GLY A 49 1.38 6.07 -8.90
N SER A 50 0.43 5.98 -7.97
CA SER A 50 -0.94 6.38 -8.20
C SER A 50 -0.86 7.86 -8.50
N ALA A 51 -0.87 8.23 -9.78
CA ALA A 51 -0.83 9.61 -10.20
C ALA A 51 -1.88 10.39 -9.40
N THR A 52 -1.39 11.27 -8.50
CA THR A 52 -2.25 12.04 -7.62
C THR A 52 -3.15 12.92 -8.48
N ARG A 53 -4.46 12.68 -8.39
CA ARG A 53 -5.44 13.44 -9.14
C ARG A 53 -5.58 14.81 -8.48
N SER A 54 -4.99 15.83 -9.11
CA SER A 54 -5.02 17.20 -8.60
C SER A 54 -6.09 18.02 -9.31
N LEU A 55 -6.92 18.72 -8.54
CA LEU A 55 -7.85 19.72 -9.05
C LEU A 55 -7.09 21.03 -9.28
N ARG A 56 -7.02 21.49 -10.53
CA ARG A 56 -6.48 22.82 -10.86
C ARG A 56 -7.59 23.86 -10.84
N LEU A 57 -7.42 24.89 -10.03
CA LEU A 57 -8.30 26.05 -10.02
C LEU A 57 -7.92 27.01 -11.15
N THR A 58 -8.91 27.71 -11.69
CA THR A 58 -8.76 28.71 -12.75
C THR A 58 -9.58 29.96 -12.38
N PRO A 59 -9.18 31.16 -12.82
CA PRO A 59 -9.85 32.39 -12.42
C PRO A 59 -11.25 32.57 -13.03
N GLU A 60 -11.60 31.81 -14.07
CA GLU A 60 -12.89 31.91 -14.77
C GLU A 60 -14.03 31.14 -14.08
N ARG A 61 -13.71 30.35 -13.05
CA ARG A 61 -14.71 29.57 -12.31
C ARG A 61 -14.70 29.95 -10.85
N ASP A 62 -15.87 29.90 -10.23
CA ASP A 62 -16.06 30.23 -8.82
C ASP A 62 -16.36 29.00 -7.96
N HIS A 63 -16.58 27.83 -8.58
CA HIS A 63 -16.89 26.59 -7.87
C HIS A 63 -16.41 25.34 -8.62
N TYR A 64 -16.09 24.29 -7.86
CA TYR A 64 -15.65 23.00 -8.38
C TYR A 64 -16.19 21.85 -7.53
N PHE A 65 -16.44 20.71 -8.17
CA PHE A 65 -16.77 19.46 -7.47
C PHE A 65 -15.49 18.67 -7.20
N LEU A 66 -15.23 18.35 -5.93
CA LEU A 66 -14.04 17.58 -5.52
C LEU A 66 -14.17 16.07 -5.75
N GLY A 67 -15.37 15.54 -5.95
CA GLY A 67 -15.62 14.10 -6.03
C GLY A 67 -14.67 13.33 -6.97
N PRO A 68 -14.41 13.80 -8.20
CA PRO A 68 -13.49 13.12 -9.12
C PRO A 68 -11.99 13.21 -8.75
N TYR A 69 -11.64 14.01 -7.75
CA TYR A 69 -10.26 14.30 -7.33
C TYR A 69 -9.95 13.82 -5.92
N LEU A 70 -10.95 13.33 -5.18
CA LEU A 70 -10.75 12.82 -3.83
C LEU A 70 -10.59 11.30 -3.82
N ASP A 71 -9.90 10.85 -2.78
CA ASP A 71 -9.99 9.49 -2.28
C ASP A 71 -10.56 9.54 -0.86
N TYR A 72 -11.19 8.44 -0.43
CA TYR A 72 -11.77 8.35 0.91
C TYR A 72 -11.43 7.02 1.59
N LEU A 73 -11.41 7.02 2.91
CA LEU A 73 -11.27 5.84 3.76
C LEU A 73 -12.40 5.87 4.79
N GLU A 74 -13.06 4.73 4.97
CA GLU A 74 -14.09 4.56 5.99
C GLU A 74 -13.43 4.02 7.27
N ASP A 75 -13.77 4.60 8.41
CA ASP A 75 -13.39 4.14 9.74
C ASP A 75 -14.66 3.87 10.56
N PRO A 76 -15.21 2.65 10.45
CA PRO A 76 -16.41 2.26 11.18
C PRO A 76 -16.24 2.31 12.71
N ASP A 77 -15.03 2.07 13.19
CA ASP A 77 -14.69 1.96 14.61
C ASP A 77 -14.32 3.31 15.24
N LYS A 78 -14.03 4.33 14.42
CA LYS A 78 -13.59 5.68 14.83
C LYS A 78 -12.32 5.68 15.68
N LYS A 79 -11.37 4.83 15.33
CA LYS A 79 -10.13 4.62 16.10
C LYS A 79 -8.92 5.27 15.46
N LEU A 80 -9.00 5.63 14.18
CA LEU A 80 -7.88 6.22 13.47
C LEU A 80 -7.74 7.69 13.85
N ASP A 81 -6.51 8.18 13.85
CA ASP A 81 -6.19 9.61 13.93
C ASP A 81 -5.53 10.13 12.64
N ILE A 82 -5.14 11.41 12.62
CA ILE A 82 -4.54 12.05 11.45
C ILE A 82 -3.17 11.45 11.10
N ASP A 83 -2.41 10.97 12.08
CA ASP A 83 -1.08 10.40 11.87
C ASP A 83 -1.21 9.01 11.25
N ASP A 84 -2.17 8.21 11.74
CA ASP A 84 -2.52 6.91 11.17
C ASP A 84 -2.89 7.06 9.69
N VAL A 85 -3.87 7.92 9.38
CA VAL A 85 -4.43 8.01 8.02
C VAL A 85 -3.54 8.76 7.02
N SER A 86 -2.54 9.49 7.51
CA SER A 86 -1.51 10.13 6.70
C SER A 86 -0.28 9.24 6.50
N SER A 87 -0.21 8.09 7.17
CA SER A 87 0.90 7.16 7.06
C SER A 87 1.01 6.53 5.65
N PRO A 88 2.23 6.26 5.15
CA PRO A 88 2.42 5.57 3.88
C PRO A 88 1.74 4.18 3.82
N GLN A 89 1.63 3.51 4.96
CA GLN A 89 1.01 2.19 5.09
C GLN A 89 -0.50 2.24 4.82
N MET A 90 -1.17 3.34 5.19
CA MET A 90 -2.59 3.56 4.91
C MET A 90 -2.87 4.02 3.49
N ALA A 91 -1.86 4.43 2.72
CA ALA A 91 -2.07 5.03 1.40
C ALA A 91 -2.88 4.15 0.42
N ASN A 92 -2.72 2.82 0.54
CA ASN A 92 -3.38 1.81 -0.29
C ASN A 92 -4.80 1.44 0.18
N GLN A 93 -5.21 1.84 1.39
CA GLN A 93 -6.55 1.57 1.90
C GLN A 93 -7.59 2.58 1.40
N TYR A 94 -7.14 3.73 0.90
CA TYR A 94 -8.01 4.74 0.34
C TYR A 94 -8.66 4.29 -0.96
N ILE A 95 -9.98 4.48 -1.03
CA ILE A 95 -10.81 4.19 -2.19
C ILE A 95 -10.86 5.43 -3.08
N LYS A 96 -10.49 5.25 -4.35
CA LYS A 96 -10.55 6.30 -5.36
C LYS A 96 -12.00 6.60 -5.74
N HIS A 97 -12.47 7.80 -5.43
CA HIS A 97 -13.79 8.24 -5.88
C HIS A 97 -13.75 8.80 -7.29
N LYS A 98 -14.72 8.47 -8.13
CA LYS A 98 -14.77 8.88 -9.54
C LYS A 98 -16.00 9.70 -9.90
N ARG A 99 -17.00 9.74 -9.02
CA ARG A 99 -18.27 10.44 -9.29
C ARG A 99 -18.16 11.90 -8.86
N LYS A 100 -19.08 12.72 -9.37
CA LYS A 100 -19.17 14.15 -9.06
C LYS A 100 -19.36 14.42 -7.56
N LEU A 101 -20.21 13.63 -6.91
CA LEU A 101 -20.57 13.77 -5.50
C LEU A 101 -20.20 12.49 -4.75
N LEU A 102 -19.60 12.65 -3.56
CA LEU A 102 -19.39 11.56 -2.62
C LEU A 102 -20.62 11.49 -1.70
N ASN A 103 -21.26 10.32 -1.63
CA ASN A 103 -22.36 10.08 -0.71
C ASN A 103 -21.83 9.20 0.42
N LEU A 104 -21.84 9.71 1.64
CA LEU A 104 -21.36 9.03 2.85
C LEU A 104 -22.42 8.11 3.46
N GLY A 105 -23.63 8.10 2.91
CA GLY A 105 -24.75 7.32 3.44
C GLY A 105 -25.30 7.89 4.75
N LEU A 106 -26.10 7.07 5.43
CA LEU A 106 -26.71 7.36 6.72
C LEU A 106 -26.21 6.33 7.74
N ASN A 107 -24.94 6.44 8.10
CA ASN A 107 -24.29 5.61 9.10
C ASN A 107 -23.51 6.49 10.09
N SER A 108 -22.96 5.87 11.12
CA SER A 108 -22.19 6.57 12.15
C SER A 108 -20.68 6.50 11.93
N TYR A 109 -20.18 6.20 10.72
CA TYR A 109 -18.75 5.99 10.50
C TYR A 109 -17.99 7.31 10.51
N ALA A 110 -16.69 7.25 10.84
CA ALA A 110 -15.78 8.33 10.50
C ALA A 110 -15.30 8.16 9.05
N TYR A 111 -15.12 9.28 8.35
CA TYR A 111 -14.67 9.30 6.97
C TYR A 111 -13.44 10.19 6.84
N TRP A 112 -12.36 9.62 6.33
CA TRP A 112 -11.13 10.34 6.03
C TRP A 112 -11.09 10.64 4.55
N ILE A 113 -11.02 11.92 4.20
CA ILE A 113 -11.09 12.39 2.82
C ILE A 113 -9.78 13.10 2.50
N ARG A 114 -9.10 12.67 1.43
CA ARG A 114 -7.90 13.34 0.93
C ARG A 114 -8.11 13.80 -0.50
N PHE A 115 -7.55 14.96 -0.82
CA PHE A 115 -7.56 15.53 -2.16
C PHE A 115 -6.39 16.49 -2.31
N THR A 116 -6.03 16.82 -3.55
CA THR A 116 -4.96 17.79 -3.84
C THR A 116 -5.49 18.89 -4.71
N VAL A 117 -5.25 20.15 -4.33
CA VAL A 117 -5.63 21.33 -5.10
C VAL A 117 -4.39 22.06 -5.59
N ASN A 118 -4.37 22.39 -6.88
CA ASN A 118 -3.35 23.21 -7.49
C ASN A 118 -3.88 24.64 -7.65
N LEU A 119 -3.26 25.56 -6.91
CA LEU A 119 -3.61 26.98 -6.84
C LEU A 119 -2.78 27.87 -7.78
N SER A 120 -1.85 27.31 -8.56
CA SER A 120 -0.85 28.10 -9.30
C SER A 120 -1.43 29.14 -10.25
N ALA A 121 -2.62 28.90 -10.80
CA ALA A 121 -3.28 29.85 -11.72
C ALA A 121 -4.13 30.93 -11.02
N VAL A 122 -4.36 30.81 -9.72
CA VAL A 122 -5.18 31.74 -8.92
C VAL A 122 -4.43 32.31 -7.71
N ARG A 123 -3.11 32.03 -7.62
CA ARG A 123 -2.26 32.39 -6.47
C ARG A 123 -2.24 33.89 -6.19
N ASP A 124 -2.28 34.69 -7.26
CA ASP A 124 -2.19 36.15 -7.16
C ASP A 124 -3.58 36.82 -7.15
N SER A 125 -4.66 36.04 -6.97
CA SER A 125 -6.02 36.59 -6.88
C SER A 125 -6.40 36.89 -5.42
N ASP A 126 -7.17 37.96 -5.20
CA ASP A 126 -7.73 38.30 -3.87
C ASP A 126 -8.86 37.36 -3.42
N ARG A 127 -9.19 36.33 -4.21
CA ARG A 127 -10.31 35.42 -3.93
C ARG A 127 -9.92 34.40 -2.88
N LYS A 128 -10.81 34.23 -1.88
CA LYS A 128 -10.69 33.20 -0.85
C LYS A 128 -11.52 31.98 -1.25
N TRP A 129 -10.87 30.82 -1.26
CA TRP A 129 -11.53 29.54 -1.53
C TRP A 129 -11.99 28.89 -0.23
N LEU A 130 -13.19 28.31 -0.26
CA LEU A 130 -13.79 27.62 0.89
C LEU A 130 -14.13 26.18 0.50
N LEU A 131 -13.88 25.25 1.42
CA LEU A 131 -14.39 23.89 1.32
C LEU A 131 -15.86 23.88 1.77
N TYR A 132 -16.75 23.41 0.90
CA TYR A 132 -18.19 23.39 1.17
C TYR A 132 -18.74 21.96 1.12
N PHE A 133 -19.43 21.55 2.18
CA PHE A 133 -19.93 20.18 2.36
C PHE A 133 -21.39 19.96 1.93
N GLY A 134 -22.02 20.93 1.26
CA GLY A 134 -23.43 20.83 0.86
C GLY A 134 -24.41 21.01 2.02
N TRP A 135 -25.69 21.17 1.71
CA TRP A 135 -26.79 21.20 2.66
C TRP A 135 -27.97 20.39 2.09
N PRO A 136 -28.74 19.65 2.89
CA PRO A 136 -28.52 19.35 4.31
C PRO A 136 -27.31 18.43 4.49
N ASN A 137 -26.59 18.60 5.61
CA ASN A 137 -25.41 17.81 5.90
C ASN A 137 -25.53 17.15 7.29
N PRO A 138 -25.51 15.80 7.38
CA PRO A 138 -25.54 15.09 8.65
C PRO A 138 -24.17 15.01 9.34
N ILE A 139 -23.15 15.72 8.87
CA ILE A 139 -21.84 15.77 9.53
C ILE A 139 -21.97 16.47 10.88
N ASP A 140 -21.76 15.72 11.96
CA ASP A 140 -21.77 16.23 13.33
C ASP A 140 -20.46 16.97 13.68
N TYR A 141 -19.32 16.54 13.12
CA TYR A 141 -17.98 17.07 13.40
C TYR A 141 -17.03 16.88 12.21
N ALA A 142 -16.12 17.83 11.99
CA ALA A 142 -15.05 17.74 11.01
C ALA A 142 -13.75 18.32 11.57
N THR A 143 -12.63 17.65 11.29
CA THR A 143 -11.27 18.13 11.59
C THR A 143 -10.46 18.24 10.30
N LEU A 144 -9.51 19.17 10.27
CA LEU A 144 -8.61 19.42 9.14
C LEU A 144 -7.16 19.17 9.55
#